data_AF-A0A2V8S5F2-F1
#
_entry.id   AF-A0A2V8S5F2-F1
#
_cell.length_a   1.000
_cell.length_b   1.000
_cell.length_c   1.000
_cell.angle_alpha   90.00
_cell.angle_beta   90.00
_cell.angle_gamma   90.00
#
_symmetry.space_group_name_H-M   'P 1'
#
loop_
_entity.id
_entity.type
_entity.pdbx_description
1 polymer ?
#
loop_
_entity_poly.entity_id
_entity_poly.type
_entity_poly.pdbx_seq_one_letter_code
_entity_poly.pdbx_strand_id
1 'polypeptide(L)'
;MSSIRLNISDAERAINGEVHGCFGDAVVAALTAEPETIDELGLALARFIKPLSDLSPFAWLQQGESFEPYDAGVVVIDLAARIVAVDSSYSQPSAEGNVRIEDESSADEVFIPYRLSDDWLFVYSMPEYEGVSAKRRAERLAFKPLDVREVLYGRALLEFIARELFAARNSDDEGLFTEIHAKWLMTTREDLRDKTPREILLAKQDFIDFDLHSRSLQWSFTGACPPPLPLGSNAYARAGFGTHEIVVYYELVRYLLAECFTRLRAEKEFSLNATVEYLEQLKAAWLAAPNRDFSGRTPGQIIEWERQRVNLTMSATEYVIDEDCDLCQAMAEDFDTPTFWHLDGCNMDDRFEFSFHKTRAEFEAERKQWEEFNQEFDRDWKEGKYDKPFDESQIWFDDDENLIQ
;
A
#
# COMPACT_ATOMS: atom_id res chain seq x y z
N MET A 1 -16.52 -30.63 -15.65
CA MET A 1 -15.07 -30.65 -15.44
C MET A 1 -14.61 -29.19 -15.41
N SER A 2 -13.64 -28.87 -14.57
CA SER A 2 -13.30 -27.51 -14.12
C SER A 2 -11.80 -27.23 -14.25
N SER A 3 -11.11 -27.96 -15.13
CA SER A 3 -9.67 -27.84 -15.33
C SER A 3 -9.37 -26.91 -16.50
N ILE A 4 -8.22 -26.25 -16.43
CA ILE A 4 -7.72 -25.33 -17.46
C ILE A 4 -6.25 -25.63 -17.74
N ARG A 5 -5.77 -25.18 -18.91
CA ARG A 5 -4.32 -25.06 -19.17
C ARG A 5 -3.83 -23.77 -18.50
N LEU A 6 -2.91 -23.86 -17.55
CA LEU A 6 -2.20 -22.70 -17.01
C LEU A 6 -0.85 -22.58 -17.69
N ASN A 7 -0.53 -21.39 -18.17
CA ASN A 7 0.76 -21.04 -18.76
C ASN A 7 1.30 -19.81 -18.04
N ILE A 8 2.54 -19.89 -17.55
CA ILE A 8 3.20 -18.79 -16.83
C ILE A 8 4.53 -18.54 -17.51
N SER A 9 4.80 -17.29 -17.86
CA SER A 9 6.08 -16.87 -18.44
C SER A 9 6.65 -15.66 -17.70
N ASP A 10 7.96 -15.63 -17.55
CA ASP A 10 8.72 -14.46 -17.14
C ASP A 10 9.80 -14.12 -18.19
N ALA A 11 10.76 -13.26 -17.84
CA ALA A 11 11.81 -12.86 -18.77
C ALA A 11 12.80 -13.99 -19.12
N GLU A 12 12.86 -15.05 -18.31
CA GLU A 12 13.89 -16.10 -18.40
C GLU A 12 13.33 -17.44 -18.89
N ARG A 13 12.08 -17.77 -18.52
CA ARG A 13 11.49 -19.07 -18.81
C ARG A 13 9.97 -19.01 -18.93
N ALA A 14 9.41 -20.11 -19.41
CA ALA A 14 7.99 -20.38 -19.42
C ALA A 14 7.71 -21.78 -18.88
N ILE A 15 6.57 -21.95 -18.22
CA ILE A 15 6.08 -23.22 -17.70
C ILE A 15 4.59 -23.36 -17.97
N ASN A 16 4.11 -24.60 -18.13
CA ASN A 16 2.68 -24.86 -18.32
C ASN A 16 2.24 -26.20 -17.72
N GLY A 17 0.94 -26.34 -17.49
CA GLY A 17 0.34 -27.59 -17.06
C GLY A 17 -1.17 -27.49 -16.86
N GLU A 18 -1.77 -28.60 -16.42
CA GLU A 18 -3.21 -28.72 -16.23
C GLU A 18 -3.54 -28.49 -14.76
N VAL A 19 -4.35 -27.47 -14.47
CA VAL A 19 -4.73 -27.09 -13.09
C VAL A 19 -6.25 -27.03 -12.97
N HIS A 20 -6.76 -27.12 -11.74
CA HIS A 20 -8.14 -26.73 -11.46
C HIS A 20 -8.30 -25.20 -11.59
N GLY A 21 -9.47 -24.72 -12.05
CA GLY A 21 -9.74 -23.29 -12.23
C GLY A 21 -9.44 -22.44 -10.99
N CYS A 22 -9.84 -22.90 -9.80
CA CYS A 22 -9.56 -22.20 -8.54
C CYS A 22 -8.06 -22.01 -8.25
N PHE A 23 -7.21 -22.93 -8.70
CA PHE A 23 -5.76 -22.74 -8.59
C PHE A 23 -5.30 -21.62 -9.53
N GLY A 24 -5.83 -21.58 -10.76
CA GLY A 24 -5.61 -20.46 -11.68
C GLY A 24 -6.01 -19.11 -11.08
N ASP A 25 -7.16 -19.04 -10.42
CA ASP A 25 -7.65 -17.81 -9.76
C ASP A 25 -6.74 -17.36 -8.62
N ALA A 26 -6.27 -18.31 -7.80
CA ALA A 26 -5.30 -18.02 -6.74
C ALA A 26 -3.95 -17.53 -7.29
N VAL A 27 -3.49 -18.08 -8.43
CA VAL A 27 -2.27 -17.61 -9.10
C VAL A 27 -2.47 -16.19 -9.65
N VAL A 28 -3.65 -15.86 -10.20
CA VAL A 28 -3.96 -14.48 -10.61
C VAL A 28 -4.03 -13.54 -9.40
N ALA A 29 -4.66 -13.94 -8.30
CA ALA A 29 -4.70 -13.14 -7.07
C ALA A 29 -3.29 -12.89 -6.49
N ALA A 30 -2.39 -13.87 -6.58
CA ALA A 30 -0.99 -13.74 -6.16
C ALA A 30 -0.21 -12.64 -6.93
N LEU A 31 -0.71 -12.18 -8.09
CA LEU A 31 -0.14 -11.06 -8.82
C LEU A 31 -0.27 -9.72 -8.07
N THR A 32 -1.09 -9.64 -7.02
CA THR A 32 -1.15 -8.49 -6.10
C THR A 32 0.19 -8.22 -5.39
N ALA A 33 1.05 -9.23 -5.28
CA ALA A 33 2.43 -9.07 -4.80
C ALA A 33 3.38 -8.42 -5.84
N GLU A 34 2.87 -8.06 -7.01
CA GLU A 34 3.60 -7.52 -8.15
C GLU A 34 4.86 -8.32 -8.56
N PRO A 35 4.81 -9.67 -8.66
CA PRO A 35 5.97 -10.48 -9.02
C PRO A 35 6.46 -10.15 -10.44
N GLU A 36 7.77 -10.21 -10.65
CA GLU A 36 8.45 -10.13 -11.95
C GLU A 36 9.03 -11.48 -12.41
N THR A 37 9.14 -12.45 -11.49
CA THR A 37 9.63 -13.81 -11.79
C THR A 37 8.65 -14.88 -11.34
N ILE A 38 8.73 -16.06 -11.96
CA ILE A 38 7.92 -17.22 -11.59
C ILE A 38 8.20 -17.64 -10.13
N ASP A 39 9.42 -17.47 -9.63
CA ASP A 39 9.76 -17.82 -8.25
C ASP A 39 9.14 -16.83 -7.25
N GLU A 40 9.15 -15.53 -7.55
CA GLU A 40 8.42 -14.52 -6.76
C GLU A 40 6.91 -14.79 -6.75
N LEU A 41 6.32 -15.14 -7.89
CA LEU A 41 4.91 -15.52 -7.98
C LEU A 41 4.61 -16.77 -7.13
N GLY A 42 5.50 -17.76 -7.14
CA GLY A 42 5.37 -18.96 -6.32
C GLY A 42 5.40 -18.66 -4.83
N LEU A 43 6.27 -17.75 -4.38
CA LEU A 43 6.30 -17.30 -2.99
C LEU A 43 5.05 -16.49 -2.62
N ALA A 44 4.57 -15.63 -3.53
CA ALA A 44 3.35 -14.85 -3.31
C ALA A 44 2.09 -15.72 -3.23
N LEU A 45 2.06 -16.85 -3.94
CA LEU A 45 0.93 -17.81 -3.91
C LEU A 45 0.70 -18.38 -2.51
N ALA A 46 1.73 -18.44 -1.66
CA ALA A 46 1.61 -18.89 -0.27
C ALA A 46 0.61 -18.06 0.56
N ARG A 47 0.28 -16.85 0.11
CA ARG A 47 -0.81 -16.06 0.69
C ARG A 47 -2.18 -16.72 0.52
N PHE A 48 -2.44 -17.38 -0.60
CA PHE A 48 -3.76 -17.90 -0.96
C PHE A 48 -3.85 -19.43 -0.87
N ILE A 49 -2.74 -20.13 -1.06
CA ILE A 49 -2.66 -21.60 -1.01
C ILE A 49 -1.51 -22.00 -0.09
N LYS A 50 -1.82 -22.76 0.97
CA LYS A 50 -0.79 -23.28 1.90
C LYS A 50 0.20 -24.16 1.14
N PRO A 51 1.52 -23.92 1.24
CA PRO A 51 2.52 -24.78 0.62
C PRO A 51 2.44 -26.20 1.16
N LEU A 52 2.41 -27.21 0.28
CA LEU A 52 2.40 -28.63 0.68
C LEU A 52 3.80 -29.14 1.07
N SER A 53 4.87 -28.44 0.66
CA SER A 53 6.27 -28.79 0.91
C SER A 53 7.19 -27.59 0.65
N ASP A 54 8.49 -27.73 0.89
CA ASP A 54 9.51 -26.74 0.55
C ASP A 54 9.77 -26.60 -0.96
N LEU A 55 9.10 -27.41 -1.80
CA LEU A 55 9.21 -27.31 -3.25
C LEU A 55 8.37 -26.15 -3.79
N SER A 56 8.81 -25.57 -4.91
CA SER A 56 8.02 -24.58 -5.66
C SER A 56 6.60 -25.11 -5.91
N PRO A 57 5.54 -24.29 -5.75
CA PRO A 57 4.17 -24.70 -6.06
C PRO A 57 3.97 -25.08 -7.53
N PHE A 58 4.95 -24.73 -8.37
CA PHE A 58 4.96 -25.00 -9.80
C PHE A 58 5.90 -26.14 -10.21
N ALA A 59 6.50 -26.88 -9.26
CA ALA A 59 7.50 -27.90 -9.53
C ALA A 59 7.02 -29.05 -10.44
N TRP A 60 5.71 -29.26 -10.53
CA TRP A 60 5.08 -30.30 -11.34
C TRP A 60 4.66 -29.80 -12.75
N LEU A 61 4.80 -28.50 -13.02
CA LEU A 61 4.55 -27.92 -14.35
C LEU A 61 5.71 -28.24 -15.31
N GLN A 62 5.37 -28.39 -16.58
CA GLN A 62 6.31 -28.69 -17.66
C GLN A 62 6.98 -27.41 -18.16
N GLN A 63 8.24 -27.51 -18.61
CA GLN A 63 8.94 -26.40 -19.24
C GLN A 63 8.38 -26.09 -20.64
N GLY A 64 8.35 -24.81 -20.98
CA GLY A 64 7.86 -24.29 -22.27
C GLY A 64 6.45 -23.72 -22.20
N GLU A 65 6.03 -23.13 -23.32
CA GLU A 65 4.68 -22.59 -23.50
C GLU A 65 3.76 -23.65 -24.10
N SER A 66 2.50 -23.66 -23.66
CA SER A 66 1.39 -24.35 -24.32
C SER A 66 0.15 -23.45 -24.25
N PHE A 67 -0.38 -23.10 -25.41
CA PHE A 67 -1.58 -22.26 -25.54
C PHE A 67 -2.82 -23.07 -25.97
N GLU A 68 -2.68 -24.39 -26.11
CA GLU A 68 -3.81 -25.26 -26.41
C GLU A 68 -4.74 -25.33 -25.19
N PRO A 69 -6.04 -24.97 -25.34
CA PRO A 69 -7.00 -25.07 -24.25
C PRO A 69 -7.10 -26.50 -23.72
N TYR A 70 -7.30 -26.63 -22.42
CA TYR A 70 -7.57 -27.91 -21.77
C TYR A 70 -8.91 -27.85 -21.07
N ASP A 71 -9.78 -28.81 -21.36
CA ASP A 71 -11.13 -28.93 -20.78
C ASP A 71 -11.93 -27.63 -20.83
N ALA A 72 -11.88 -26.81 -19.77
CA ALA A 72 -12.64 -25.58 -19.68
C ALA A 72 -11.96 -24.36 -20.33
N GLY A 73 -10.66 -24.43 -20.67
CA GLY A 73 -9.97 -23.32 -21.33
C GLY A 73 -8.45 -23.23 -21.11
N VAL A 74 -7.92 -22.03 -21.30
CA VAL A 74 -6.52 -21.64 -21.05
C VAL A 74 -6.45 -20.30 -20.31
N VAL A 75 -5.50 -20.20 -19.37
CA VAL A 75 -5.10 -18.96 -18.72
C VAL A 75 -3.59 -18.79 -18.92
N VAL A 76 -3.19 -17.64 -19.44
CA VAL A 76 -1.78 -17.25 -19.62
C VAL A 76 -1.45 -16.09 -18.70
N ILE A 77 -0.36 -16.21 -17.96
CA ILE A 77 0.20 -15.16 -17.12
C ILE A 77 1.59 -14.84 -17.65
N ASP A 78 1.73 -13.66 -18.24
CA ASP A 78 2.99 -13.15 -18.77
C ASP A 78 3.49 -12.04 -17.84
N LEU A 79 4.40 -12.41 -16.93
CA LEU A 79 4.98 -11.51 -15.93
C LEU A 79 5.80 -10.41 -16.62
N ALA A 80 6.55 -10.76 -17.67
CA ALA A 80 7.40 -9.82 -18.39
C ALA A 80 6.58 -8.74 -19.13
N ALA A 81 5.40 -9.10 -19.65
CA ALA A 81 4.47 -8.17 -20.31
C ALA A 81 3.44 -7.53 -19.36
N ARG A 82 3.30 -8.04 -18.13
CA ARG A 82 2.18 -7.77 -17.21
C ARG A 82 0.84 -8.00 -17.90
N ILE A 83 0.63 -9.19 -18.46
CA ILE A 83 -0.63 -9.58 -19.10
C ILE A 83 -1.20 -10.82 -18.41
N VAL A 84 -2.52 -10.81 -18.20
CA VAL A 84 -3.31 -12.02 -17.93
C VAL A 84 -4.24 -12.24 -19.11
N ALA A 85 -4.04 -13.33 -19.84
CA ALA A 85 -4.92 -13.73 -20.93
C ALA A 85 -5.83 -14.86 -20.47
N VAL A 86 -7.14 -14.69 -20.63
CA VAL A 86 -8.14 -15.65 -20.19
C VAL A 86 -9.02 -16.06 -21.36
N ASP A 87 -8.94 -17.32 -21.76
CA ASP A 87 -9.85 -17.93 -22.74
C ASP A 87 -10.42 -19.20 -22.12
N SER A 88 -11.38 -19.00 -21.22
CA SER A 88 -11.95 -20.05 -20.37
C SER A 88 -13.45 -19.87 -20.16
N SER A 89 -14.16 -20.99 -20.17
CA SER A 89 -15.61 -21.10 -19.96
C SER A 89 -15.99 -21.38 -18.51
N TYR A 90 -15.02 -21.70 -17.64
CA TYR A 90 -15.28 -22.05 -16.24
C TYR A 90 -14.87 -20.94 -15.28
N SER A 91 -13.60 -20.48 -15.35
CA SER A 91 -13.14 -19.34 -14.57
C SER A 91 -12.79 -18.14 -15.47
N GLN A 92 -13.13 -16.94 -14.98
CA GLN A 92 -12.87 -15.66 -15.60
C GLN A 92 -12.27 -14.69 -14.57
N PRO A 93 -11.01 -14.92 -14.13
CA PRO A 93 -10.37 -14.02 -13.20
C PRO A 93 -10.21 -12.63 -13.82
N SER A 94 -10.42 -11.60 -13.01
CA SER A 94 -10.31 -10.18 -13.38
C SER A 94 -9.25 -9.47 -12.56
N ALA A 95 -9.03 -8.17 -12.85
CA ALA A 95 -8.08 -7.32 -12.13
C ALA A 95 -8.41 -7.15 -10.64
N GLU A 96 -9.66 -7.36 -10.25
CA GLU A 96 -10.09 -7.48 -8.85
C GLU A 96 -11.06 -8.65 -8.72
N GLY A 97 -11.17 -9.20 -7.52
CA GLY A 97 -12.02 -10.36 -7.25
C GLY A 97 -11.84 -10.89 -5.84
N ASN A 98 -12.35 -12.09 -5.60
CA ASN A 98 -12.19 -12.81 -4.34
C ASN A 98 -11.67 -14.21 -4.61
N VAL A 99 -10.72 -14.67 -3.81
CA VAL A 99 -10.23 -16.05 -3.84
C VAL A 99 -10.59 -16.73 -2.55
N ARG A 100 -11.15 -17.93 -2.67
CA ARG A 100 -11.39 -18.80 -1.53
C ARG A 100 -10.06 -19.31 -0.99
N ILE A 101 -9.85 -19.18 0.30
CA ILE A 101 -8.73 -19.80 1.00
C ILE A 101 -9.23 -21.00 1.80
N GLU A 102 -8.47 -22.09 1.78
CA GLU A 102 -8.74 -23.24 2.64
C GLU A 102 -8.13 -22.97 4.01
N ASP A 103 -8.99 -22.69 4.99
CA ASP A 103 -8.60 -22.71 6.38
C ASP A 103 -9.07 -23.99 7.06
N GLU A 104 -8.17 -24.63 7.80
CA GLU A 104 -8.47 -25.85 8.56
C GLU A 104 -9.19 -25.52 9.87
N SER A 105 -9.10 -24.26 10.31
CA SER A 105 -9.65 -23.79 11.58
C SER A 105 -11.08 -23.24 11.48
N SER A 106 -11.49 -22.76 10.30
CA SER A 106 -12.84 -22.26 10.07
C SER A 106 -13.77 -23.34 9.49
N ALA A 107 -14.99 -23.44 10.04
CA ALA A 107 -16.06 -24.23 9.42
C ALA A 107 -16.62 -23.53 8.16
N ASP A 108 -16.42 -22.22 8.06
CA ASP A 108 -16.93 -21.38 6.98
C ASP A 108 -15.89 -21.16 5.88
N GLU A 109 -16.38 -21.01 4.65
CA GLU A 109 -15.55 -20.66 3.50
C GLU A 109 -15.10 -19.20 3.60
N VAL A 110 -13.79 -18.98 3.75
CA VAL A 110 -13.21 -17.62 3.80
C VAL A 110 -12.83 -17.18 2.39
N PHE A 111 -13.33 -16.00 1.99
CA PHE A 111 -13.02 -15.37 0.71
C PHE A 111 -12.17 -14.13 0.96
N ILE A 112 -10.99 -14.09 0.36
CA ILE A 112 -10.06 -12.97 0.49
C ILE A 112 -10.14 -12.10 -0.77
N PRO A 113 -10.44 -10.80 -0.64
CA PRO A 113 -10.42 -9.90 -1.77
C PRO A 113 -9.00 -9.71 -2.27
N TYR A 114 -8.85 -9.55 -3.58
CA TYR A 114 -7.60 -9.15 -4.21
C TYR A 114 -7.86 -8.06 -5.24
N ARG A 115 -6.84 -7.25 -5.48
CA ARG A 115 -6.78 -6.26 -6.55
C ARG A 115 -5.38 -6.28 -7.13
N LEU A 116 -5.27 -6.16 -8.43
CA LEU A 116 -4.02 -6.03 -9.17
C LEU A 116 -3.76 -4.56 -9.46
N SER A 117 -2.48 -4.18 -9.59
CA SER A 117 -2.13 -2.83 -10.02
C SER A 117 -2.54 -2.58 -11.48
N ASP A 118 -2.81 -1.32 -11.83
CA ASP A 118 -3.23 -0.89 -13.17
C ASP A 118 -2.20 -1.19 -14.29
N ASP A 119 -1.00 -1.66 -13.92
CA ASP A 119 0.02 -2.12 -14.88
C ASP A 119 -0.36 -3.45 -15.53
N TRP A 120 -1.25 -4.24 -14.92
CA TRP A 120 -1.73 -5.51 -15.47
C TRP A 120 -2.80 -5.30 -16.55
N LEU A 121 -2.56 -5.83 -17.74
CA LEU A 121 -3.53 -5.87 -18.83
C LEU A 121 -4.26 -7.21 -18.85
N PHE A 122 -5.59 -7.18 -18.84
CA PHE A 122 -6.42 -8.37 -19.08
C PHE A 122 -6.86 -8.42 -20.54
N VAL A 123 -6.67 -9.58 -21.17
CA VAL A 123 -7.16 -9.87 -22.53
C VAL A 123 -7.97 -11.16 -22.51
N TYR A 124 -9.00 -11.25 -23.36
CA TYR A 124 -10.00 -12.33 -23.26
C TYR A 124 -9.98 -13.28 -24.46
N SER A 125 -8.85 -13.35 -25.16
CA SER A 125 -8.61 -14.31 -26.24
C SER A 125 -7.12 -14.51 -26.51
N MET A 126 -6.73 -15.69 -26.97
CA MET A 126 -5.33 -15.97 -27.34
C MET A 126 -4.82 -15.12 -28.52
N PRO A 127 -5.59 -14.86 -29.59
CA PRO A 127 -5.15 -13.96 -30.66
C PRO A 127 -4.84 -12.54 -30.19
N GLU A 128 -5.61 -12.02 -29.22
CA GLU A 128 -5.33 -10.71 -28.62
C GLU A 128 -4.02 -10.71 -27.84
N TYR A 129 -3.79 -11.75 -27.01
CA TYR A 129 -2.54 -11.94 -26.29
C TYR A 129 -1.32 -11.98 -27.23
N GLU A 130 -1.39 -12.77 -28.30
CA GLU A 130 -0.34 -12.87 -29.32
C GLU A 130 -0.08 -11.51 -29.98
N GLY A 131 -1.13 -10.72 -30.23
CA GLY A 131 -1.05 -9.41 -30.85
C GLY A 131 -0.39 -8.32 -29.97
N VAL A 132 -0.45 -8.44 -28.64
CA VAL A 132 -0.01 -7.36 -27.73
C VAL A 132 1.21 -7.71 -26.87
N SER A 133 1.47 -9.00 -26.59
CA SER A 133 2.51 -9.46 -25.67
C SER A 133 3.91 -8.96 -26.04
N ALA A 134 4.36 -9.21 -27.28
CA ALA A 134 5.69 -8.81 -27.73
C ALA A 134 5.94 -7.29 -27.62
N LYS A 135 4.93 -6.48 -27.96
CA LYS A 135 5.01 -5.02 -27.85
C LYS A 135 5.14 -4.59 -26.38
N ARG A 136 4.31 -5.13 -25.49
CA ARG A 136 4.37 -4.79 -24.05
C ARG A 136 5.67 -5.24 -23.40
N ARG A 137 6.19 -6.44 -23.72
CA ARG A 137 7.52 -6.87 -23.27
C ARG A 137 8.60 -5.88 -23.70
N ALA A 138 8.58 -5.42 -24.95
CA ALA A 138 9.55 -4.46 -25.47
C ALA A 138 9.43 -3.09 -24.78
N GLU A 139 8.21 -2.60 -24.56
CA GLU A 139 7.96 -1.35 -23.82
C GLU A 139 8.48 -1.45 -22.38
N ARG A 140 8.13 -2.50 -21.65
CA ARG A 140 8.61 -2.70 -20.27
C ARG A 140 10.12 -2.86 -20.17
N LEU A 141 10.74 -3.56 -21.12
CA LEU A 141 12.19 -3.69 -21.19
C LEU A 141 12.88 -2.34 -21.42
N ALA A 142 12.25 -1.44 -22.18
CA ALA A 142 12.74 -0.07 -22.38
C ALA A 142 12.61 0.79 -21.11
N PHE A 143 11.61 0.51 -20.25
CA PHE A 143 11.35 1.23 -19.01
C PHE A 143 11.70 0.40 -17.76
N LYS A 144 13.00 0.18 -17.52
CA LYS A 144 13.49 -0.55 -16.33
C LYS A 144 12.89 0.02 -15.04
N PRO A 145 12.48 -0.77 -14.05
CA PRO A 145 12.04 -0.24 -12.75
C PRO A 145 13.10 0.68 -12.11
N LEU A 146 12.67 1.84 -11.61
CA LEU A 146 13.51 2.82 -10.91
C LEU A 146 13.34 2.63 -9.40
N ASP A 147 14.45 2.61 -8.66
CA ASP A 147 14.38 2.75 -7.20
C ASP A 147 14.22 4.23 -6.85
N VAL A 148 12.97 4.64 -6.65
CA VAL A 148 12.62 6.03 -6.34
C VAL A 148 12.95 6.41 -4.90
N ARG A 149 13.15 5.45 -3.99
CA ARG A 149 13.48 5.72 -2.58
C ARG A 149 14.87 6.32 -2.45
N GLU A 150 15.81 5.95 -3.32
CA GLU A 150 17.14 6.58 -3.41
C GLU A 150 17.07 8.09 -3.71
N VAL A 151 16.05 8.55 -4.43
CA VAL A 151 15.83 9.98 -4.68
C VAL A 151 15.10 10.63 -3.52
N LEU A 152 14.00 10.01 -3.06
CA LEU A 152 13.12 10.57 -2.04
C LEU A 152 13.79 10.64 -0.66
N TYR A 153 14.56 9.62 -0.26
CA TYR A 153 15.24 9.53 1.03
C TYR A 153 16.75 9.79 0.93
N GLY A 154 17.31 9.84 -0.26
CA GLY A 154 18.76 9.94 -0.45
C GLY A 154 19.26 11.36 -0.69
N ARG A 155 20.43 11.42 -1.31
CA ARG A 155 21.22 12.66 -1.44
C ARG A 155 20.48 13.78 -2.16
N ALA A 156 19.60 13.45 -3.11
CA ALA A 156 18.82 14.43 -3.87
C ALA A 156 17.93 15.30 -2.97
N LEU A 157 17.19 14.68 -2.03
CA LEU A 157 16.41 15.40 -1.02
C LEU A 157 17.31 16.24 -0.10
N LEU A 158 18.39 15.65 0.40
CA LEU A 158 19.26 16.31 1.38
C LEU A 158 19.96 17.54 0.80
N GLU A 159 20.44 17.45 -0.44
CA GLU A 159 21.01 18.60 -1.14
C GLU A 159 19.97 19.71 -1.39
N PHE A 160 18.73 19.32 -1.71
CA PHE A 160 17.64 20.28 -1.88
C PHE A 160 17.36 21.04 -0.58
N ILE A 161 17.15 20.32 0.53
CA ILE A 161 16.92 20.91 1.86
C ILE A 161 18.04 21.88 2.23
N ALA A 162 19.30 21.44 2.10
CA ALA A 162 20.46 22.25 2.47
C ALA A 162 20.56 23.56 1.66
N ARG A 163 20.28 23.51 0.35
CA ARG A 163 20.34 24.69 -0.53
C ARG A 163 19.21 25.67 -0.25
N GLU A 164 17.97 25.19 -0.15
CA GLU A 164 16.80 26.05 0.08
C GLU A 164 16.88 26.75 1.44
N LEU A 165 17.25 26.02 2.51
CA LEU A 165 17.40 26.62 3.83
C LEU A 165 18.59 27.57 3.92
N PHE A 166 19.71 27.27 3.25
CA PHE A 166 20.82 28.22 3.21
C PHE A 166 20.42 29.53 2.52
N ALA A 167 19.65 29.46 1.43
CA ALA A 167 19.12 30.64 0.75
C ALA A 167 18.15 31.44 1.65
N ALA A 168 17.35 30.74 2.45
CA ALA A 168 16.36 31.34 3.35
C ALA A 168 16.84 31.54 4.80
N ARG A 169 18.14 31.41 5.10
CA ARG A 169 18.68 31.37 6.48
C ARG A 169 18.38 32.60 7.35
N ASN A 170 18.11 33.75 6.70
CA ASN A 170 17.76 35.02 7.35
C ASN A 170 16.25 35.30 7.31
N SER A 171 15.44 34.36 6.85
CA SER A 171 13.98 34.48 6.86
C SER A 171 13.46 34.26 8.28
N ASP A 172 12.44 35.03 8.65
CA ASP A 172 11.63 34.85 9.85
C ASP A 172 10.18 34.44 9.50
N ASP A 173 9.98 33.92 8.28
CA ASP A 173 8.69 33.41 7.82
C ASP A 173 8.28 32.14 8.57
N GLU A 174 7.14 32.19 9.26
CA GLU A 174 6.55 31.06 9.99
C GLU A 174 6.16 29.91 9.05
N GLY A 175 5.87 30.20 7.76
CA GLY A 175 5.51 29.21 6.74
C GLY A 175 6.69 28.59 6.00
N LEU A 176 7.94 28.96 6.34
CA LEU A 176 9.12 28.63 5.55
C LEU A 176 9.27 27.12 5.25
N PHE A 177 9.10 26.26 6.26
CA PHE A 177 9.26 24.82 6.09
C PHE A 177 8.17 24.22 5.20
N THR A 178 6.96 24.75 5.31
CA THR A 178 5.83 24.34 4.48
C THR A 178 6.07 24.69 3.02
N GLU A 179 6.57 25.89 2.74
CA GLU A 179 6.88 26.28 1.36
C GLU A 179 8.04 25.48 0.76
N ILE A 180 9.11 25.22 1.51
CA ILE A 180 10.24 24.41 1.01
C ILE A 180 9.80 22.98 0.73
N HIS A 181 9.02 22.37 1.64
CA HIS A 181 8.53 21.01 1.46
C HIS A 181 7.53 20.92 0.29
N ALA A 182 6.59 21.86 0.18
CA ALA A 182 5.67 21.95 -0.95
C ALA A 182 6.43 22.08 -2.28
N LYS A 183 7.47 22.94 -2.30
CA LYS A 183 8.33 23.09 -3.48
C LYS A 183 9.03 21.79 -3.85
N TRP A 184 9.55 21.03 -2.89
CA TRP A 184 10.12 19.71 -3.15
C TRP A 184 9.08 18.78 -3.80
N LEU A 185 7.91 18.68 -3.20
CA LEU A 185 6.86 17.75 -3.63
C LEU A 185 6.28 18.08 -5.01
N MET A 186 6.30 19.35 -5.41
CA MET A 186 5.66 19.84 -6.65
C MET A 186 6.65 20.14 -7.78
N THR A 187 7.96 20.00 -7.56
CA THR A 187 8.96 20.24 -8.61
C THR A 187 9.21 18.94 -9.38
N THR A 188 9.06 18.99 -10.71
CA THR A 188 9.37 17.85 -11.58
C THR A 188 10.87 17.56 -11.57
N ARG A 189 11.23 16.28 -11.69
CA ARG A 189 12.64 15.87 -11.64
C ARG A 189 12.99 14.85 -12.71
N GLU A 190 14.12 15.07 -13.38
CA GLU A 190 14.66 14.15 -14.39
C GLU A 190 14.99 12.77 -13.76
N ASP A 191 15.53 12.75 -12.54
CA ASP A 191 15.81 11.53 -11.78
C ASP A 191 14.55 10.78 -11.32
N LEU A 192 13.36 11.36 -11.51
CA LEU A 192 12.04 10.74 -11.35
C LEU A 192 11.27 10.64 -12.68
N ARG A 193 11.95 10.71 -13.83
CA ARG A 193 11.35 10.67 -15.18
C ARG A 193 10.34 11.78 -15.42
N ASP A 194 10.75 13.00 -15.06
CA ASP A 194 9.97 14.23 -15.20
C ASP A 194 8.68 14.24 -14.37
N LYS A 195 8.53 13.31 -13.43
CA LYS A 195 7.48 13.33 -12.41
C LYS A 195 7.92 14.13 -11.20
N THR A 196 6.94 14.61 -10.46
CA THR A 196 7.12 15.22 -9.14
C THR A 196 7.22 14.13 -8.06
N PRO A 197 7.91 14.38 -6.93
CA PRO A 197 7.89 13.46 -5.79
C PRO A 197 6.48 13.10 -5.33
N ARG A 198 5.54 14.05 -5.36
CA ARG A 198 4.13 13.82 -5.01
C ARG A 198 3.46 12.80 -5.93
N GLU A 199 3.62 12.95 -7.25
CA GLU A 199 3.07 11.99 -8.22
C GLU A 199 3.64 10.58 -8.01
N ILE A 200 4.90 10.46 -7.60
CA ILE A 200 5.54 9.17 -7.29
C ILE A 200 4.96 8.55 -6.01
N LEU A 201 4.84 9.34 -4.94
CA LEU A 201 4.27 8.89 -3.66
C LEU A 201 2.83 8.38 -3.84
N LEU A 202 2.00 9.13 -4.58
CA LEU A 202 0.58 8.81 -4.75
C LEU A 202 0.28 7.81 -5.88
N ALA A 203 1.26 7.47 -6.73
CA ALA A 203 1.03 6.65 -7.93
C ALA A 203 0.37 5.29 -7.65
N LYS A 204 0.67 4.68 -6.51
CA LYS A 204 0.17 3.35 -6.13
C LYS A 204 -0.40 3.31 -4.71
N GLN A 205 -0.70 4.46 -4.11
CA GLN A 205 -1.18 4.54 -2.72
C GLN A 205 -2.41 3.66 -2.50
N ASP A 206 -3.49 3.90 -3.23
CA ASP A 206 -4.74 3.13 -3.07
C ASP A 206 -4.54 1.62 -3.28
N PHE A 207 -3.61 1.24 -4.16
CA PHE A 207 -3.29 -0.16 -4.41
C PHE A 207 -2.56 -0.78 -3.22
N ILE A 208 -1.58 -0.09 -2.63
CA ILE A 208 -0.85 -0.56 -1.46
C ILE A 208 -1.80 -0.65 -0.26
N ASP A 209 -2.59 0.39 -0.03
CA ASP A 209 -3.52 0.46 1.10
C ASP A 209 -4.60 -0.61 1.00
N PHE A 210 -5.11 -0.86 -0.22
CA PHE A 210 -6.01 -1.97 -0.47
C PHE A 210 -5.35 -3.32 -0.20
N ASP A 211 -4.11 -3.56 -0.65
CA ASP A 211 -3.42 -4.82 -0.37
C ASP A 211 -3.25 -5.04 1.14
N LEU A 212 -2.80 -4.01 1.87
CA LEU A 212 -2.71 -4.05 3.33
C LEU A 212 -4.07 -4.31 3.98
N HIS A 213 -5.14 -3.66 3.53
CA HIS A 213 -6.48 -3.90 4.05
C HIS A 213 -6.95 -5.34 3.78
N SER A 214 -6.73 -5.86 2.57
CA SER A 214 -7.10 -7.25 2.24
C SER A 214 -6.32 -8.28 3.07
N ARG A 215 -5.09 -7.96 3.46
CA ARG A 215 -4.25 -8.77 4.35
C ARG A 215 -4.69 -8.68 5.80
N SER A 216 -5.15 -7.53 6.28
CA SER A 216 -5.73 -7.41 7.62
C SER A 216 -7.02 -8.21 7.73
N LEU A 217 -7.89 -8.16 6.71
CA LEU A 217 -9.08 -9.02 6.62
C LEU A 217 -8.70 -10.50 6.66
N GLN A 218 -7.72 -10.91 5.87
CA GLN A 218 -7.23 -12.29 5.87
C GLN A 218 -6.74 -12.72 7.26
N TRP A 219 -5.98 -11.86 7.95
CA TRP A 219 -5.51 -12.15 9.29
C TRP A 219 -6.70 -12.27 10.26
N SER A 220 -7.66 -11.35 10.23
CA SER A 220 -8.85 -11.40 11.08
C SER A 220 -9.67 -12.67 10.87
N PHE A 221 -9.81 -13.16 9.64
CA PHE A 221 -10.61 -14.34 9.35
C PHE A 221 -9.92 -15.67 9.63
N THR A 222 -8.58 -15.72 9.53
CA THR A 222 -7.81 -16.96 9.68
C THR A 222 -7.06 -17.06 11.01
N GLY A 223 -7.03 -15.99 11.79
CA GLY A 223 -6.20 -15.88 13.00
C GLY A 223 -4.69 -15.85 12.73
N ALA A 224 -4.25 -15.88 11.47
CA ALA A 224 -2.84 -15.96 11.09
C ALA A 224 -2.40 -14.80 10.18
N CYS A 225 -1.26 -14.20 10.50
CA CYS A 225 -0.66 -13.16 9.66
C CYS A 225 -0.32 -13.74 8.28
N PRO A 226 -0.76 -13.13 7.18
CA PRO A 226 -0.36 -13.52 5.84
C PRO A 226 1.17 -13.45 5.67
N PRO A 227 1.77 -14.30 4.81
CA PRO A 227 3.21 -14.24 4.56
C PRO A 227 3.68 -12.86 4.06
N PRO A 228 4.81 -12.34 4.59
CA PRO A 228 5.39 -11.09 4.11
C PRO A 228 5.96 -11.24 2.69
N LEU A 229 6.11 -10.12 1.97
CA LEU A 229 6.90 -10.11 0.75
C LEU A 229 8.37 -10.43 1.06
N PRO A 230 9.04 -11.25 0.23
CA PRO A 230 10.47 -11.50 0.37
C PRO A 230 11.29 -10.21 0.20
N LEU A 231 12.33 -10.03 1.02
CA LEU A 231 13.25 -8.88 0.92
C LEU A 231 13.98 -8.80 -0.43
N GLY A 232 14.14 -9.93 -1.11
CA GLY A 232 14.75 -10.00 -2.43
C GLY A 232 13.77 -9.70 -3.58
N SER A 233 12.48 -9.52 -3.29
CA SER A 233 11.47 -9.34 -4.33
C SER A 233 11.56 -7.96 -4.99
N ASN A 234 11.17 -7.89 -6.27
CA ASN A 234 11.07 -6.63 -6.98
C ASN A 234 10.14 -5.63 -6.27
N ALA A 235 8.99 -6.10 -5.81
CA ALA A 235 8.00 -5.29 -5.13
C ALA A 235 8.54 -4.68 -3.82
N TYR A 236 9.22 -5.46 -2.99
CA TYR A 236 9.86 -4.93 -1.77
C TYR A 236 10.84 -3.79 -2.08
N ALA A 237 11.63 -3.94 -3.15
CA ALA A 237 12.62 -2.94 -3.54
C ALA A 237 12.00 -1.71 -4.22
N ARG A 238 10.98 -1.90 -5.07
CA ARG A 238 10.59 -0.90 -6.09
C ARG A 238 9.09 -0.64 -6.22
N ALA A 239 8.24 -1.29 -5.42
CA ALA A 239 6.82 -0.95 -5.41
C ALA A 239 6.61 0.48 -4.91
N GLY A 240 5.38 0.98 -5.09
CA GLY A 240 5.01 2.30 -4.62
C GLY A 240 4.92 2.40 -3.09
N PHE A 241 4.26 3.44 -2.64
CA PHE A 241 4.14 3.85 -1.25
C PHE A 241 2.69 3.67 -0.82
N GLY A 242 2.46 3.15 0.39
CA GLY A 242 1.15 3.23 1.03
C GLY A 242 1.08 4.48 1.92
N THR A 243 -0.06 4.64 2.58
CA THR A 243 -0.29 5.80 3.43
C THR A 243 0.75 5.90 4.55
N HIS A 244 1.19 4.79 5.16
CA HIS A 244 2.09 4.88 6.30
C HIS A 244 3.48 5.39 5.90
N GLU A 245 4.07 4.90 4.81
CA GLU A 245 5.36 5.40 4.34
C GLU A 245 5.27 6.86 3.90
N ILE A 246 4.15 7.31 3.32
CA ILE A 246 3.95 8.72 2.94
C ILE A 246 3.91 9.63 4.17
N VAL A 247 3.18 9.24 5.23
CA VAL A 247 3.10 10.02 6.47
C VAL A 247 4.47 10.08 7.16
N VAL A 248 5.16 8.93 7.28
CA VAL A 248 6.51 8.88 7.84
C VAL A 248 7.49 9.72 7.03
N TYR A 249 7.38 9.69 5.69
CA TYR A 249 8.17 10.52 4.80
C TYR A 249 7.94 12.01 5.07
N TYR A 250 6.68 12.42 5.22
CA TYR A 250 6.33 13.80 5.53
C TYR A 250 7.00 14.27 6.82
N GLU A 251 6.85 13.48 7.90
CA GLU A 251 7.44 13.80 9.21
C GLU A 251 8.97 13.87 9.18
N LEU A 252 9.60 12.94 8.44
CA LEU A 252 11.06 12.96 8.25
C LEU A 252 11.51 14.26 7.61
N VAL A 253 10.88 14.69 6.52
CA VAL A 253 11.26 15.94 5.84
C VAL A 253 11.10 17.14 6.76
N ARG A 254 10.02 17.19 7.56
CA ARG A 254 9.80 18.24 8.56
C ARG A 254 10.88 18.26 9.63
N TYR A 255 11.24 17.10 10.16
CA TYR A 255 12.32 16.95 11.12
C TYR A 255 13.66 17.45 10.55
N LEU A 256 14.03 17.02 9.34
CA LEU A 256 15.28 17.42 8.69
C LEU A 256 15.33 18.92 8.40
N LEU A 257 14.21 19.53 7.97
CA LEU A 257 14.13 20.98 7.74
C LEU A 257 14.40 21.76 9.04
N ALA A 258 13.73 21.38 10.13
CA ALA A 258 13.86 22.06 11.42
C ALA A 258 15.29 21.98 11.99
N GLU A 259 15.88 20.79 11.98
CA GLU A 259 17.24 20.56 12.50
C GLU A 259 18.31 21.25 11.64
N CYS A 260 18.17 21.19 10.31
CA CYS A 260 19.06 21.87 9.38
C CYS A 260 19.04 23.39 9.59
N PHE A 261 17.84 23.97 9.69
CA PHE A 261 17.68 25.41 9.85
C PHE A 261 18.28 25.92 11.16
N THR A 262 18.05 25.19 12.26
CA THR A 262 18.63 25.48 13.57
C THR A 262 20.15 25.50 13.51
N ARG A 263 20.75 24.51 12.85
CA ARG A 263 22.20 24.44 12.65
C ARG A 263 22.72 25.59 11.78
N LEU A 264 22.08 25.87 10.64
CA LEU A 264 22.50 26.93 9.72
C LEU A 264 22.42 28.34 10.33
N ARG A 265 21.52 28.58 11.28
CA ARG A 265 21.48 29.85 12.05
C ARG A 265 22.63 29.98 13.04
N ALA A 266 23.17 28.87 13.55
CA ALA A 266 24.29 28.86 14.47
C ALA A 266 25.65 28.92 13.76
N GLU A 267 25.75 28.37 12.55
CA GLU A 267 26.98 28.31 11.77
C GLU A 267 27.27 29.61 10.99
N LYS A 268 28.55 29.99 10.92
CA LYS A 268 28.99 31.19 10.17
C LYS A 268 29.38 30.87 8.73
N GLU A 269 29.80 29.64 8.47
CA GLU A 269 30.27 29.17 7.17
C GLU A 269 29.39 28.02 6.69
N PHE A 270 29.03 28.05 5.41
CA PHE A 270 28.22 27.01 4.79
C PHE A 270 29.07 26.11 3.91
N SER A 271 28.96 24.81 4.14
CA SER A 271 29.50 23.77 3.27
C SER A 271 28.40 22.79 2.93
N LEU A 272 27.97 22.78 1.66
CA LEU A 272 26.89 21.90 1.18
C LEU A 272 27.16 20.44 1.53
N ASN A 273 28.38 19.94 1.30
CA ASN A 273 28.71 18.55 1.57
C ASN A 273 28.65 18.22 3.07
N ALA A 274 29.17 19.11 3.93
CA ALA A 274 29.11 18.89 5.38
C ALA A 274 27.67 18.93 5.90
N THR A 275 26.82 19.81 5.36
CA THR A 275 25.40 19.84 5.68
C THR A 275 24.69 18.57 5.23
N VAL A 276 24.97 18.07 4.01
CA VAL A 276 24.38 16.82 3.51
C VAL A 276 24.78 15.62 4.35
N GLU A 277 26.07 15.50 4.73
CA GLU A 277 26.55 14.43 5.61
C GLU A 277 25.89 14.47 6.99
N TYR A 278 25.68 15.68 7.53
CA TYR A 278 24.93 15.86 8.78
C TYR A 278 23.49 15.40 8.66
N LEU A 279 22.78 15.79 7.59
CA LEU A 279 21.39 15.39 7.39
C LEU A 279 21.25 13.89 7.18
N GLU A 280 22.22 13.25 6.53
CA GLU A 280 22.24 11.79 6.38
C GLU A 280 22.34 11.09 7.75
N GLN A 281 23.21 11.59 8.64
CA GLN A 281 23.34 11.07 10.01
C GLN A 281 22.07 11.30 10.84
N LEU A 282 21.45 12.48 10.74
CA LEU A 282 20.19 12.78 11.41
C LEU A 282 19.05 11.88 10.92
N LYS A 283 18.91 11.72 9.60
CA LYS A 283 17.92 10.82 9.00
C LYS A 283 18.09 9.40 9.53
N ALA A 284 19.31 8.87 9.49
CA ALA A 284 19.59 7.52 9.98
C ALA A 284 19.27 7.36 11.47
N ALA A 285 19.62 8.35 12.30
CA ALA A 285 19.31 8.35 13.72
C ALA A 285 17.79 8.41 13.97
N TRP A 286 17.07 9.26 13.25
CA TRP A 286 15.62 9.42 13.39
C TRP A 286 14.87 8.15 12.98
N LEU A 287 15.23 7.54 11.84
CA LEU A 287 14.63 6.29 11.38
C LEU A 287 14.82 5.12 12.36
N ALA A 288 15.91 5.13 13.14
CA ALA A 288 16.26 4.08 14.08
C ALA A 288 15.72 4.32 15.51
N ALA A 289 15.28 5.55 15.83
CA ALA A 289 14.83 5.90 17.17
C ALA A 289 13.34 5.56 17.36
N PRO A 290 12.93 5.00 18.51
CA PRO A 290 11.52 4.90 18.89
C PRO A 290 10.85 6.27 18.89
N ASN A 291 9.67 6.38 18.29
CA ASN A 291 8.90 7.61 18.26
C ASN A 291 7.59 7.43 19.07
N ARG A 292 7.33 8.37 19.99
CA ARG A 292 6.12 8.36 20.83
C ARG A 292 4.85 8.50 19.99
N ASP A 293 4.87 9.32 18.95
CA ASP A 293 3.73 9.55 18.06
C ASP A 293 3.43 8.30 17.22
N PHE A 294 4.38 7.37 17.13
CA PHE A 294 4.24 6.06 16.50
C PHE A 294 4.08 4.93 17.52
N SER A 295 3.57 5.26 18.72
CA SER A 295 3.35 4.30 19.81
C SER A 295 4.62 3.47 20.13
N GLY A 296 5.77 4.13 20.12
CA GLY A 296 7.07 3.53 20.42
C GLY A 296 7.73 2.77 19.27
N ARG A 297 7.08 2.65 18.11
CA ARG A 297 7.70 2.06 16.90
C ARG A 297 8.76 2.99 16.35
N THR A 298 9.77 2.41 15.69
CA THR A 298 10.72 3.23 14.93
C THR A 298 10.10 3.59 13.57
N PRO A 299 10.34 4.79 13.03
CA PRO A 299 9.86 5.14 11.71
C PRO A 299 10.37 4.18 10.62
N GLY A 300 11.61 3.70 10.75
CA GLY A 300 12.18 2.70 9.84
C GLY A 300 11.42 1.37 9.85
N GLN A 301 10.92 0.93 11.02
CA GLN A 301 10.11 -0.28 11.12
C GLN A 301 8.77 -0.15 10.39
N ILE A 302 8.12 1.02 10.48
CA ILE A 302 6.85 1.29 9.78
C ILE A 302 7.04 1.17 8.27
N ILE A 303 8.07 1.82 7.74
CA ILE A 303 8.43 1.76 6.31
C ILE A 303 8.71 0.32 5.90
N GLU A 304 9.51 -0.41 6.68
CA GLU A 304 9.88 -1.78 6.38
C GLU A 304 8.66 -2.70 6.30
N TRP A 305 7.75 -2.61 7.26
CA TRP A 305 6.56 -3.47 7.31
C TRP A 305 5.60 -3.16 6.16
N GLU A 306 5.39 -1.89 5.81
CA GLU A 306 4.58 -1.54 4.64
C GLU A 306 5.17 -2.07 3.32
N ARG A 307 6.51 -2.00 3.18
CA ARG A 307 7.23 -2.57 2.02
C ARG A 307 7.14 -4.09 1.96
N GLN A 308 7.10 -4.76 3.11
CA GLN A 308 6.86 -6.19 3.21
C GLN A 308 5.38 -6.57 3.11
N ARG A 309 4.46 -5.60 3.01
CA ARG A 309 3.01 -5.80 3.06
C ARG A 309 2.57 -6.53 4.34
N VAL A 310 3.15 -6.13 5.47
CA VAL A 310 2.79 -6.63 6.80
C VAL A 310 1.98 -5.55 7.49
N ASN A 311 0.79 -5.92 7.97
CA ASN A 311 -0.01 -5.00 8.75
C ASN A 311 0.69 -4.69 10.08
N LEU A 312 0.71 -3.42 10.44
CA LEU A 312 1.11 -3.00 11.78
C LEU A 312 0.00 -3.40 12.75
N THR A 313 0.34 -4.16 13.79
CA THR A 313 -0.62 -4.54 14.82
C THR A 313 -0.49 -3.67 16.06
N MET A 314 -1.58 -3.57 16.82
CA MET A 314 -1.60 -3.05 18.17
C MET A 314 -1.69 -4.21 19.15
N SER A 315 -0.92 -4.14 20.23
CA SER A 315 -1.12 -4.98 21.40
C SER A 315 -2.44 -4.60 22.10
N ALA A 316 -3.00 -5.53 22.87
CA ALA A 316 -4.18 -5.27 23.68
C ALA A 316 -3.96 -4.05 24.61
N THR A 317 -2.76 -3.90 25.17
CA THR A 317 -2.37 -2.75 26.00
C THR A 317 -2.36 -1.42 25.24
N GLU A 318 -1.98 -1.42 23.96
CA GLU A 318 -2.06 -0.21 23.12
C GLU A 318 -3.50 0.15 22.74
N TYR A 319 -4.42 -0.82 22.81
CA TYR A 319 -5.85 -0.62 22.54
C TYR A 319 -6.63 -0.14 23.78
N VAL A 320 -6.07 -0.32 24.99
CA VAL A 320 -6.70 0.14 26.23
C VAL A 320 -6.76 1.68 26.24
N ILE A 321 -7.98 2.20 26.15
CA ILE A 321 -8.24 3.64 26.16
C ILE A 321 -7.96 4.24 27.55
N ASP A 322 -8.29 3.50 28.60
CA ASP A 322 -8.13 3.91 30.00
C ASP A 322 -7.53 2.76 30.81
N GLU A 323 -6.26 2.92 31.18
CA GLU A 323 -5.50 1.95 31.98
C GLU A 323 -6.07 1.78 33.39
N ASP A 324 -6.88 2.72 33.89
CA ASP A 324 -7.50 2.67 35.21
C ASP A 324 -8.95 2.13 35.19
N CYS A 325 -9.47 1.78 34.01
CA CYS A 325 -10.83 1.27 33.85
C CYS A 325 -10.87 -0.27 33.86
N ASP A 326 -11.50 -0.85 34.89
CA ASP A 326 -11.65 -2.31 35.04
C ASP A 326 -12.27 -2.99 33.79
N LEU A 327 -13.19 -2.32 33.09
CA LEU A 327 -13.79 -2.84 31.85
C LEU A 327 -12.78 -2.87 30.70
N CYS A 328 -11.96 -1.84 30.55
CA CYS A 328 -10.94 -1.78 29.50
C CYS A 328 -9.84 -2.81 29.76
N GLN A 329 -9.45 -3.00 31.02
CA GLN A 329 -8.51 -4.04 31.41
C GLN A 329 -9.06 -5.45 31.13
N ALA A 330 -10.30 -5.73 31.52
CA ALA A 330 -10.94 -7.02 31.25
C ALA A 330 -11.07 -7.29 29.73
N MET A 331 -11.45 -6.28 28.94
CA MET A 331 -11.47 -6.40 27.48
C MET A 331 -10.10 -6.68 26.87
N ALA A 332 -9.03 -6.13 27.45
CA ALA A 332 -7.66 -6.39 27.01
C ALA A 332 -7.16 -7.79 27.37
N GLU A 333 -7.61 -8.34 28.50
CA GLU A 333 -7.29 -9.72 28.92
C GLU A 333 -7.93 -10.77 27.99
N ASP A 334 -9.17 -10.53 27.54
CA ASP A 334 -9.92 -11.42 26.65
C ASP A 334 -9.63 -11.16 25.15
N PHE A 335 -8.65 -10.31 24.83
CA PHE A 335 -8.39 -9.84 23.47
C PHE A 335 -7.58 -10.85 22.64
N ASP A 336 -8.26 -11.68 21.84
CA ASP A 336 -7.62 -12.70 20.96
C ASP A 336 -7.65 -12.32 19.46
N THR A 337 -8.29 -11.20 19.10
CA THR A 337 -8.42 -10.76 17.70
C THR A 337 -7.29 -9.79 17.34
N PRO A 338 -6.62 -9.91 16.18
CA PRO A 338 -5.63 -8.93 15.76
C PRO A 338 -6.29 -7.55 15.59
N THR A 339 -5.70 -6.52 16.20
CA THR A 339 -6.02 -5.11 15.92
C THR A 339 -4.91 -4.48 15.13
N PHE A 340 -5.28 -3.61 14.19
CA PHE A 340 -4.36 -3.01 13.25
C PHE A 340 -4.17 -1.53 13.56
N TRP A 341 -2.92 -1.11 13.55
CA TRP A 341 -2.50 0.26 13.71
C TRP A 341 -2.38 0.92 12.35
N HIS A 342 -2.91 2.15 12.23
CA HIS A 342 -2.92 2.89 10.98
C HIS A 342 -2.50 4.35 11.17
N LEU A 343 -1.79 4.89 10.18
CA LEU A 343 -1.59 6.32 9.99
C LEU A 343 -2.56 6.82 8.92
N ASP A 344 -3.12 7.99 9.11
CA ASP A 344 -4.14 8.60 8.25
C ASP A 344 -3.74 9.99 7.71
N GLY A 345 -2.57 10.50 8.11
CA GLY A 345 -2.08 11.82 7.73
C GLY A 345 -2.74 13.00 8.46
N CYS A 346 -3.46 12.77 9.57
CA CYS A 346 -4.13 13.83 10.34
C CYS A 346 -3.18 14.94 10.84
N ASN A 347 -1.88 14.65 10.99
CA ASN A 347 -0.86 15.61 11.42
C ASN A 347 -0.23 16.41 10.26
N MET A 348 -0.59 16.10 9.01
CA MET A 348 -0.06 16.79 7.83
C MET A 348 -0.76 18.14 7.62
N ASP A 349 -0.03 19.12 7.04
CA ASP A 349 -0.63 20.41 6.70
C ASP A 349 -1.82 20.25 5.74
N ASP A 350 -2.87 21.00 6.00
CA ASP A 350 -4.10 21.07 5.19
C ASP A 350 -3.90 21.86 3.89
N ARG A 351 -3.05 21.33 3.00
CA ARG A 351 -2.77 21.87 1.67
C ARG A 351 -2.76 20.75 0.64
N PHE A 352 -3.10 21.09 -0.61
CA PHE A 352 -3.06 20.14 -1.72
C PHE A 352 -1.72 19.41 -1.85
N GLU A 353 -0.60 20.09 -1.64
CA GLU A 353 0.72 19.49 -1.80
C GLU A 353 0.97 18.32 -0.85
N PHE A 354 0.29 18.30 0.31
CA PHE A 354 0.42 17.28 1.34
C PHE A 354 -0.81 16.37 1.46
N SER A 355 -1.91 16.67 0.76
CA SER A 355 -3.09 15.81 0.78
C SER A 355 -2.92 14.57 -0.10
N PHE A 356 -3.73 13.54 0.17
CA PHE A 356 -3.76 12.31 -0.63
C PHE A 356 -4.57 12.41 -1.94
N HIS A 357 -5.17 13.58 -2.22
CA HIS A 357 -5.94 13.79 -3.44
C HIS A 357 -5.05 13.71 -4.68
N LYS A 358 -5.46 13.00 -5.73
CA LYS A 358 -4.61 12.90 -6.93
C LYS A 358 -4.60 14.21 -7.70
N THR A 359 -5.70 14.95 -7.66
CA THR A 359 -5.85 16.23 -8.38
C THR A 359 -6.26 17.38 -7.47
N ARG A 360 -5.87 18.61 -7.86
CA ARG A 360 -6.25 19.82 -7.14
C ARG A 360 -7.77 20.03 -7.14
N ALA A 361 -8.44 19.62 -8.21
CA ALA A 361 -9.89 19.70 -8.32
C ALA A 361 -10.62 18.82 -7.30
N GLU A 362 -10.13 17.60 -7.04
CA GLU A 362 -10.69 16.72 -6.00
C GLU A 362 -10.53 17.34 -4.61
N PHE A 363 -9.33 17.84 -4.29
CA PHE A 363 -9.06 18.51 -3.02
C PHE A 363 -9.95 19.74 -2.81
N GLU A 364 -10.06 20.62 -3.79
CA GLU A 364 -10.91 21.81 -3.71
C GLU A 364 -12.39 21.47 -3.58
N ALA A 365 -12.85 20.38 -4.20
CA ALA A 365 -14.22 19.91 -4.09
C ALA A 365 -14.55 19.39 -2.68
N GLU A 366 -13.67 18.58 -2.08
CA GLU A 366 -13.85 18.08 -0.71
C GLU A 366 -13.79 19.23 0.30
N ARG A 367 -12.81 20.14 0.17
CA ARG A 367 -12.71 21.35 0.99
C ARG A 367 -14.00 22.17 0.99
N LYS A 368 -14.59 22.36 -0.19
CA LYS A 368 -15.86 23.06 -0.32
C LYS A 368 -17.00 22.31 0.38
N GLN A 369 -17.10 20.99 0.22
CA GLN A 369 -18.12 20.18 0.89
C GLN A 369 -17.98 20.25 2.42
N TRP A 370 -16.75 20.19 2.93
CA TRP A 370 -16.47 20.30 4.35
C TRP A 370 -16.81 21.69 4.92
N GLU A 371 -16.50 22.76 4.18
CA GLU A 371 -16.90 24.12 4.53
C GLU A 371 -18.43 24.30 4.56
N GLU A 372 -19.14 23.74 3.57
CA GLU A 372 -20.61 23.74 3.52
C GLU A 372 -21.21 22.97 4.70
N PHE A 373 -20.67 21.77 4.99
CA PHE A 373 -21.08 20.96 6.14
C PHE A 373 -20.88 21.69 7.46
N ASN A 374 -19.72 22.32 7.67
CA ASN A 374 -19.46 23.08 8.91
C ASN A 374 -20.37 24.30 9.05
N GLN A 375 -20.65 25.01 7.96
CA GLN A 375 -21.59 26.14 8.00
C GLN A 375 -23.00 25.69 8.37
N GLU A 376 -23.43 24.53 7.87
CA GLU A 376 -24.69 23.90 8.25
C GLU A 376 -24.68 23.45 9.71
N PHE A 377 -23.63 22.74 10.13
CA PHE A 377 -23.48 22.27 11.49
C PHE A 377 -23.51 23.44 12.50
N ASP A 378 -22.78 24.52 12.23
CA ASP A 378 -22.75 25.73 13.07
C ASP A 378 -24.11 26.43 13.16
N ARG A 379 -24.86 26.46 12.04
CA ARG A 379 -26.22 27.01 12.02
C ARG A 379 -27.14 26.15 12.88
N ASP A 380 -27.10 24.84 12.69
CA ASP A 380 -27.92 23.87 13.39
C ASP A 380 -27.63 23.86 14.90
N TRP A 381 -26.35 23.99 15.26
CA TRP A 381 -25.91 24.18 16.64
C TRP A 381 -26.47 25.47 17.25
N LYS A 382 -26.37 26.61 16.55
CA LYS A 382 -26.92 27.89 17.02
C LYS A 382 -28.44 27.89 17.13
N GLU A 383 -29.13 27.10 16.30
CA GLU A 383 -30.58 26.91 16.34
C GLU A 383 -31.04 25.95 17.45
N GLY A 384 -30.11 25.37 18.23
CA GLY A 384 -30.40 24.46 19.33
C GLY A 384 -30.94 23.11 18.84
N LYS A 385 -30.68 22.71 17.58
CA LYS A 385 -31.10 21.40 17.07
C LYS A 385 -30.51 20.25 17.88
N TYR A 386 -29.31 20.44 18.42
CA TYR A 386 -28.59 19.48 19.25
C TYR A 386 -28.80 19.69 20.77
N ASP A 387 -29.51 20.74 21.19
CA ASP A 387 -29.82 21.00 22.62
C ASP A 387 -31.01 20.16 23.13
N LYS A 388 -31.72 19.49 22.24
CA LYS A 388 -32.81 18.61 22.62
C LYS A 388 -32.23 17.38 23.34
N PRO A 389 -32.75 17.00 24.52
CA PRO A 389 -32.36 15.75 25.14
C PRO A 389 -32.54 14.62 24.12
N PHE A 390 -31.57 13.71 24.09
CA PHE A 390 -31.64 12.51 23.28
C PHE A 390 -33.00 11.83 23.51
N ASP A 391 -33.85 11.83 22.49
CA ASP A 391 -35.19 11.25 22.57
C ASP A 391 -35.08 9.76 22.30
N GLU A 392 -34.96 8.97 23.38
CA GLU A 392 -34.88 7.51 23.30
C GLU A 392 -36.07 6.89 22.54
N SER A 393 -37.21 7.59 22.42
CA SER A 393 -38.36 7.12 21.65
C SER A 393 -38.17 7.19 20.12
N GLN A 394 -37.11 7.85 19.65
CA GLN A 394 -36.70 7.86 18.24
C GLN A 394 -35.72 6.75 17.88
N ILE A 395 -35.22 5.98 18.86
CA ILE A 395 -34.58 4.70 18.58
C ILE A 395 -35.70 3.75 18.18
N TRP A 396 -35.98 3.67 16.88
CA TRP A 396 -36.71 2.55 16.32
C TRP A 396 -35.80 1.33 16.48
N PHE A 397 -35.92 0.64 17.61
CA PHE A 397 -35.60 -0.78 17.62
C PHE A 397 -36.61 -1.40 16.66
N ASP A 398 -36.16 -1.80 15.48
CA ASP A 398 -36.92 -2.74 14.67
C ASP A 398 -37.02 -4.02 15.51
N ASP A 399 -38.09 -4.12 16.31
CA ASP A 399 -38.53 -5.33 16.98
C ASP A 399 -38.99 -6.32 15.90
N ASP A 400 -38.04 -6.84 15.13
CA ASP A 400 -38.24 -7.97 14.24
C ASP A 400 -38.32 -9.26 15.09
N GLU A 401 -39.31 -9.31 15.99
CA GLU A 401 -39.73 -10.50 16.74
C GLU A 401 -40.41 -11.57 15.84
N ASN A 402 -40.39 -11.40 14.51
CA ASN A 402 -41.04 -12.33 13.57
C ASN A 402 -40.09 -13.25 12.79
N LEU A 403 -38.82 -13.41 13.21
CA LEU A 403 -37.87 -14.34 12.57
C LEU A 403 -37.76 -15.73 13.22
N ILE A 404 -38.73 -16.13 14.06
CA ILE A 404 -38.90 -17.53 14.49
C ILE A 404 -40.38 -17.93 14.39
N GLN A 405 -40.83 -18.30 13.19
CA GLN A 405 -41.90 -19.29 12.98
C GLN A 405 -41.61 -20.19 11.79
#